data_AF-A0A9D1D048-F1
#
_entry.id   AF-A0A9D1D048-F1
#
_cell.length_a   1.000
_cell.length_b   1.000
_cell.length_c   1.000
_cell.angle_alpha   90.00
_cell.angle_beta   90.00
_cell.angle_gamma   90.00
#
_symmetry.space_group_name_H-M   'P 1'
#
loop_
_entity.id
_entity.type
_entity.pdbx_description
1 polymer ?
#
loop_
_entity_poly.entity_id
_entity_poly.type
_entity_poly.pdbx_seq_one_letter_code
_entity_poly.pdbx_strand_id
1 'polypeptide(L)' 'MSLDVQFKIKENPYYLRYLRSHSYWYKILNRDSKMFKEFTEEVKREYQLTRADKISKAFDTFEMLEKILATFR' A
#
# COMPACT_ATOMS: atom_id res chain seq x y z
N MET A 1 -4.25 -18.06 -11.14
CA MET A 1 -4.39 -16.59 -11.01
C MET A 1 -4.68 -16.08 -12.40
N SER A 2 -5.68 -15.23 -12.58
CA SER A 2 -5.99 -14.68 -13.90
C SER A 2 -4.84 -13.83 -14.43
N LEU A 3 -4.72 -13.72 -15.76
CA LEU A 3 -3.69 -12.90 -16.40
C LEU A 3 -3.82 -11.42 -15.99
N ASP A 4 -5.05 -10.92 -15.91
CA ASP A 4 -5.36 -9.56 -15.43
C ASP A 4 -4.75 -9.29 -14.03
N VAL A 5 -4.93 -10.21 -13.08
CA VAL A 5 -4.35 -10.06 -11.73
C VAL A 5 -2.82 -10.11 -11.78
N GLN A 6 -2.24 -10.98 -12.62
CA GLN A 6 -0.79 -11.03 -12.79
C GLN A 6 -0.22 -9.72 -13.35
N PHE A 7 -0.89 -9.10 -14.32
CA PHE A 7 -0.48 -7.80 -14.86
C PHE A 7 -0.57 -6.71 -13.80
N LYS A 8 -1.69 -6.59 -13.10
CA LYS A 8 -1.88 -5.61 -12.01
C LYS A 8 -0.82 -5.72 -10.91
N ILE A 9 -0.40 -6.94 -10.58
CA ILE A 9 0.66 -7.18 -9.58
C ILE A 9 2.02 -6.76 -10.13
N LYS A 10 2.33 -7.06 -11.40
CA LYS A 10 3.62 -6.70 -12.01
C LYS A 10 3.76 -5.20 -12.23
N GLU A 11 2.68 -4.50 -12.53
CA GLU A 11 2.66 -3.05 -12.75
C GLU A 11 2.87 -2.25 -11.46
N ASN A 12 2.55 -2.82 -10.30
CA ASN A 12 2.72 -2.14 -9.02
C ASN A 12 3.88 -2.76 -8.20
N PRO A 13 4.99 -2.04 -8.00
CA PRO A 13 6.16 -2.58 -7.30
C PRO A 13 5.86 -2.97 -5.84
N TYR A 14 4.90 -2.33 -5.18
CA TYR A 14 4.48 -2.69 -3.81
C TYR A 14 3.74 -4.03 -3.80
N TYR A 15 2.87 -4.27 -4.78
CA TYR A 15 2.16 -5.55 -4.92
C TYR A 15 3.14 -6.67 -5.21
N LEU A 16 4.06 -6.47 -6.15
CA LEU A 16 5.07 -7.48 -6.47
C LEU A 16 5.99 -7.78 -5.28
N ARG A 17 6.45 -6.75 -4.56
CA ARG A 17 7.27 -6.93 -3.36
C ARG A 17 6.50 -7.67 -2.27
N TYR A 18 5.27 -7.26 -1.98
CA TYR A 18 4.42 -7.90 -0.99
C TYR A 18 4.18 -9.38 -1.30
N LEU A 19 3.83 -9.69 -2.55
CA LEU A 19 3.58 -11.06 -2.99
C LEU A 19 4.82 -11.96 -2.84
N ARG A 20 6.02 -11.40 -3.00
CA ARG A 20 7.29 -12.13 -2.80
C ARG A 20 7.58 -12.44 -1.34
N SER A 21 7.23 -11.55 -0.41
CA SER A 21 7.39 -11.81 1.04
C SER A 21 6.25 -12.62 1.63
N HIS A 22 5.04 -12.54 1.07
CA HIS A 22 3.83 -13.20 1.56
C HIS A 22 3.37 -14.28 0.59
N SER A 23 4.16 -15.35 0.46
CA SER A 23 3.99 -16.35 -0.60
C SER A 23 2.66 -17.13 -0.54
N TYR A 24 1.94 -17.13 0.60
CA TYR A 24 0.59 -17.70 0.69
C TYR A 24 -0.40 -17.04 -0.29
N TRP A 25 -0.20 -15.75 -0.59
CA TRP A 25 -1.01 -15.04 -1.58
C TRP A 25 -0.87 -15.59 -2.99
N TYR A 26 0.28 -16.18 -3.36
CA TYR A 26 0.38 -16.92 -4.64
C TYR A 26 -0.64 -18.06 -4.68
N LYS A 27 -0.78 -18.83 -3.58
CA LYS A 27 -1.73 -19.94 -3.52
C LYS A 27 -3.18 -19.44 -3.57
N ILE A 28 -3.51 -18.41 -2.80
CA ILE A 28 -4.86 -17.85 -2.72
C ILE A 28 -5.28 -17.28 -4.07
N LEU A 29 -4.48 -16.39 -4.67
CA LEU A 29 -4.79 -15.77 -5.96
C LEU A 29 -4.78 -16.78 -7.10
N ASN A 30 -4.00 -17.87 -6.96
CA ASN A 30 -4.04 -18.96 -7.93
C ASN A 30 -5.34 -19.74 -7.90
N ARG A 31 -5.92 -19.94 -6.72
CA ARG A 31 -7.19 -20.65 -6.52
C ARG A 31 -8.41 -19.78 -6.83
N ASP A 32 -8.38 -18.52 -6.40
CA ASP A 32 -9.45 -17.56 -6.67
C ASP A 32 -8.87 -16.18 -6.94
N SER A 33 -9.02 -15.71 -8.16
CA SER A 33 -8.54 -14.38 -8.58
C SER A 33 -9.43 -13.23 -8.09
N LYS A 34 -10.64 -13.52 -7.59
CA LYS A 34 -11.51 -12.51 -6.97
C LYS A 34 -10.94 -11.99 -5.65
N MET A 35 -10.06 -12.78 -5.01
CA MET A 35 -9.35 -12.41 -3.77
C MET A 35 -8.31 -11.30 -3.95
N PHE A 36 -8.18 -10.75 -5.17
CA PHE A 36 -7.27 -9.65 -5.45
C PHE A 36 -7.62 -8.39 -4.64
N LYS A 37 -8.91 -8.15 -4.36
CA LYS A 37 -9.32 -6.99 -3.54
C LYS A 37 -8.74 -7.10 -2.13
N GLU A 38 -8.91 -8.25 -1.50
CA GLU A 38 -8.41 -8.59 -0.17
C GLU A 38 -6.88 -8.48 -0.11
N PHE A 39 -6.19 -8.99 -1.12
CA PHE A 39 -4.75 -8.81 -1.29
C PHE A 39 -4.37 -7.33 -1.28
N THR A 40 -5.02 -6.49 -2.10
CA THR A 40 -4.67 -5.06 -2.16
C THR A 40 -4.94 -4.33 -0.85
N GLU A 41 -5.97 -4.70 -0.11
CA GLU A 41 -6.26 -4.12 1.21
C GLU A 41 -5.22 -4.53 2.25
N GLU A 42 -4.72 -5.77 2.22
CA GLU A 42 -3.63 -6.20 3.10
C GLU A 42 -2.32 -5.47 2.78
N VAL A 43 -1.97 -5.34 1.49
CA VAL A 43 -0.80 -4.57 1.08
C VAL A 43 -0.88 -3.11 1.55
N LYS A 44 -2.06 -2.48 1.42
CA LYS A 44 -2.26 -1.09 1.89
C LYS A 44 -2.08 -0.95 3.39
N ARG A 45 -2.56 -1.91 4.18
CA ARG A 45 -2.40 -1.91 5.64
C ARG A 45 -0.93 -2.05 6.02
N GLU A 46 -0.20 -2.98 5.41
CA GLU A 46 1.20 -3.23 5.78
C GLU A 46 2.13 -2.06 5.43
N TYR A 47 1.98 -1.49 4.23
CA TYR A 47 2.83 -0.36 3.81
C TYR A 47 2.35 1.00 4.33
N GLN A 48 1.32 1.04 5.18
CA GLN A 48 0.69 2.30 5.60
C GLN A 48 0.39 3.19 4.39
N LEU A 49 -0.16 2.59 3.32
CA LEU A 49 -0.58 3.27 2.11
C LEU A 49 -2.07 3.59 2.15
N THR A 50 -2.70 3.44 3.32
CA THR A 50 -4.10 3.79 3.46
C THR A 50 -4.27 5.31 3.33
N ARG A 51 -5.48 5.76 2.99
CA ARG A 51 -5.76 7.20 2.87
C ARG A 51 -5.50 7.91 4.20
N ALA A 52 -5.74 7.24 5.33
CA ALA A 52 -5.47 7.75 6.67
C ALA A 52 -3.97 8.04 6.87
N ASP A 53 -3.09 7.14 6.45
CA ASP A 53 -1.64 7.33 6.60
C ASP A 53 -1.09 8.49 5.75
N LYS A 54 -1.65 8.67 4.54
CA LYS A 54 -1.31 9.82 3.68
C LYS A 54 -1.79 11.14 4.29
N ILE A 55 -2.95 11.13 4.94
CA ILE A 55 -3.49 12.29 5.67
C ILE A 55 -2.63 12.59 6.90
N SER A 56 -2.24 11.57 7.68
CA SER A 56 -1.36 11.72 8.84
C SER A 56 -0.03 12.37 8.45
N LYS A 57 0.63 11.87 7.39
CA LYS A 57 1.88 12.47 6.90
C LYS A 57 1.73 13.92 6.46
N ALA A 58 0.59 14.29 5.88
CA ALA A 58 0.31 15.67 5.49
C ALA A 58 0.14 16.57 6.71
N PHE A 59 -0.55 16.11 7.75
CA PHE A 59 -0.65 16.80 9.03
C PHE A 59 0.71 16.96 9.72
N ASP A 60 1.52 15.89 9.79
CA ASP A 60 2.86 15.94 10.38
C ASP A 60 3.76 16.95 9.67
N THR A 61 3.67 17.00 8.33
CA THR A 61 4.41 17.98 7.53
C THR A 61 3.93 19.40 7.80
N PHE A 62 2.61 19.60 7.92
CA PHE A 62 2.04 20.91 8.21
C PHE A 62 2.43 21.43 9.60
N GLU A 63 2.35 20.58 10.63
CA GLU A 63 2.80 20.93 11.99
C GLU A 63 4.29 21.28 12.04
N MET A 64 5.13 20.56 11.29
CA MET A 64 6.56 20.87 11.20
C MET A 64 6.79 22.25 10.56
N LEU A 65 6.06 22.58 9.48
CA LEU A 65 6.14 23.89 8.84
C LEU A 65 5.66 25.01 9.77
N GLU A 66 4.56 24.81 10.50
CA GLU A 66 4.08 25.79 11.49
C GLU A 66 5.12 26.04 12.59
N LYS A 67 5.75 24.98 13.13
CA LYS A 67 6.81 25.11 14.14
C LYS A 67 8.02 25.86 13.60
N ILE A 68 8.42 25.61 12.36
CA ILE A 68 9.53 26.33 11.70
C ILE A 68 9.16 27.82 11.55
N LEU A 69 7.97 28.13 11.04
CA LEU A 69 7.50 29.51 10.86
C LEU A 69 7.38 30.25 12.20
N ALA A 70 6.92 29.58 13.25
CA ALA A 70 6.83 30.14 14.60
C ALA A 70 8.21 30.41 15.23
N THR A 71 9.23 29.61 14.87
CA THR A 71 10.62 29.80 15.36
C THR A 71 11.28 31.04 14.74
N PHE A 72 10.87 31.42 13.53
CA PHE A 72 11.40 32.60 12.82
C PHE A 72 10.61 33.90 13.10
N ARG A 73 9.62 33.88 13.99
CA ARG A 73 8.78 35.02 14.36
C ARG A 73 9.13 35.54 15.75
#